data_AF-Q47B96-F1
#
_entry.id   AF-Q47B96-F1
#
_cell.length_a   1.000
_cell.length_b   1.000
_cell.length_c   1.000
_cell.angle_alpha   90.00
_cell.angle_beta   90.00
_cell.angle_gamma   90.00
#
_symmetry.space_group_name_H-M   'P 1'
#
loop_
_entity.id
_entity.type
_entity.pdbx_description
1 polymer ?
#
loop_
_entity_poly.entity_id
_entity_poly.type
_entity_poly.pdbx_seq_one_letter_code
_entity_poly.pdbx_strand_id
1 'polypeptide(L)'
;MKTIAILALSAAANLAFALDIQPYSADTLAAKQKAGESVTLHFHADWCPTCRAQDKVLNSWKGDASVPGTLLLVDYDKERELKRQLGVRTQSTLIAYKGAVEKARLAGETDPKALRALLDSTK
;
A
#
# COMPACT_ATOMS: atom_id res chain seq x y z
N MET A 1 37.52 -35.04 -20.60
CA MET A 1 36.57 -34.69 -19.51
C MET A 1 36.97 -33.35 -18.93
N LYS A 2 36.16 -32.31 -19.12
CA LYS A 2 36.23 -31.06 -18.34
C LYS A 2 34.87 -30.37 -18.48
N THR A 3 33.95 -30.76 -17.60
CA THR A 3 32.67 -30.08 -17.40
C THR A 3 32.97 -28.74 -16.72
N ILE A 4 32.70 -27.64 -17.41
CA ILE A 4 32.70 -26.29 -16.81
C ILE A 4 31.32 -26.11 -16.19
N ALA A 5 31.25 -26.10 -14.86
CA ALA A 5 30.03 -25.77 -14.13
C ALA A 5 29.84 -24.25 -14.13
N ILE A 6 28.78 -23.77 -14.78
CA ILE A 6 28.36 -22.37 -14.75
C ILE A 6 27.54 -22.17 -13.46
N LEU A 7 28.11 -21.50 -12.46
CA LEU A 7 27.34 -20.97 -11.34
C LEU A 7 26.52 -19.79 -11.85
N ALA A 8 25.22 -20.00 -12.08
CA ALA A 8 24.27 -18.91 -12.26
C ALA A 8 24.02 -18.24 -10.90
N LEU A 9 24.71 -17.13 -10.64
CA LEU A 9 24.46 -16.26 -9.49
C LEU A 9 23.20 -15.44 -9.78
N SER A 10 22.03 -15.98 -9.44
CA SER A 10 20.77 -15.25 -9.47
C SER A 10 20.74 -14.20 -8.36
N ALA A 11 21.25 -13.01 -8.63
CA ALA A 11 21.03 -11.85 -7.78
C ALA A 11 19.56 -11.43 -7.89
N ALA A 12 18.72 -11.84 -6.93
CA ALA A 12 17.43 -11.22 -6.73
C ALA A 12 17.68 -9.79 -6.25
N ALA A 13 17.71 -8.85 -7.19
CA ALA A 13 17.69 -7.43 -6.89
C ALA A 13 16.37 -7.15 -6.17
N ASN A 14 16.42 -6.99 -4.85
CA ASN A 14 15.35 -6.37 -4.09
C ASN A 14 15.32 -4.91 -4.55
N LEU A 15 14.60 -4.66 -5.65
CA LEU A 15 14.21 -3.31 -6.02
C LEU A 15 13.33 -2.83 -4.85
N ALA A 16 13.93 -2.02 -4.00
CA ALA A 16 13.19 -1.25 -3.02
C ALA A 16 12.27 -0.33 -3.83
N PHE A 17 11.05 -0.79 -4.06
CA PHE A 17 10.02 0.01 -4.70
C PHE A 17 9.67 1.11 -3.70
N ALA A 18 10.08 2.32 -4.05
CA ALA A 18 9.66 3.52 -3.37
C ALA A 18 8.13 3.57 -3.25
N LEU A 19 7.65 4.24 -2.18
CA LEU A 19 6.22 4.44 -2.01
C LEU A 19 5.65 5.13 -3.25
N ASP A 20 4.88 4.37 -4.00
CA ASP A 20 4.11 4.86 -5.13
C ASP A 20 2.69 5.19 -4.67
N ILE A 21 2.15 6.32 -5.13
CA ILE A 21 0.80 6.77 -4.77
C ILE A 21 0.04 7.00 -6.06
N GLN A 22 -1.02 6.22 -6.25
CA GLN A 22 -1.83 6.23 -7.47
C GLN A 22 -3.33 6.02 -7.15
N PRO A 23 -4.24 6.39 -8.06
CA PRO A 23 -5.65 6.08 -7.90
C PRO A 23 -5.89 4.58 -7.79
N TYR A 24 -6.89 4.19 -7.00
CA TYR A 24 -7.35 2.82 -6.93
C TYR A 24 -7.92 2.34 -8.27
N SER A 25 -7.57 1.11 -8.63
CA SER A 25 -8.35 0.28 -9.54
C SER A 25 -8.36 -1.16 -9.01
N ALA A 26 -9.45 -1.89 -9.30
CA ALA A 26 -9.56 -3.29 -8.89
C ALA A 26 -8.45 -4.16 -9.52
N ASP A 27 -8.10 -3.89 -10.78
CA ASP A 27 -7.04 -4.60 -11.50
C ASP A 27 -5.67 -4.36 -10.87
N THR A 28 -5.36 -3.12 -10.48
CA THR A 28 -4.10 -2.79 -9.80
C THR A 28 -4.02 -3.51 -8.45
N LEU A 29 -5.08 -3.45 -7.63
CA LEU A 29 -5.10 -4.15 -6.36
C LEU A 29 -4.88 -5.66 -6.56
N ALA A 30 -5.66 -6.29 -7.44
CA ALA A 30 -5.55 -7.71 -7.71
C ALA A 30 -4.16 -8.12 -8.22
N ALA A 31 -3.56 -7.34 -9.12
CA ALA A 31 -2.22 -7.59 -9.63
C ALA A 31 -1.17 -7.55 -8.51
N LYS A 32 -1.19 -6.50 -7.67
CA LYS A 32 -0.25 -6.34 -6.54
C LYS A 32 -0.42 -7.46 -5.52
N GLN A 33 -1.66 -7.81 -5.18
CA GLN A 33 -1.93 -8.90 -4.23
C GLN A 33 -1.46 -10.25 -4.79
N LYS A 34 -1.71 -10.55 -6.07
CA LYS A 34 -1.27 -11.78 -6.73
C LYS A 34 0.26 -11.88 -6.82
N ALA A 35 0.94 -10.75 -7.00
CA ALA A 35 2.40 -10.68 -7.02
C ALA A 35 3.04 -10.80 -5.62
N GLY A 36 2.25 -10.85 -4.54
CA GLY A 36 2.78 -10.87 -3.17
C GLY A 36 3.39 -9.53 -2.74
N GLU A 37 3.05 -8.45 -3.43
CA GLU A 37 3.57 -7.11 -3.17
C GLU A 37 2.88 -6.46 -1.96
N SER A 38 3.53 -5.44 -1.43
CA SER A 38 2.99 -4.56 -0.40
C SER A 38 2.05 -3.55 -1.03
N VAL A 39 0.78 -3.54 -0.63
CA VAL A 39 -0.24 -2.62 -1.16
C VAL A 39 -1.13 -2.12 -0.04
N THR A 40 -1.36 -0.81 0.01
CA THR A 40 -2.21 -0.16 1.02
C THR A 40 -3.37 0.55 0.34
N LEU A 41 -4.59 0.31 0.80
CA LEU A 41 -5.77 1.07 0.40
C LEU A 41 -5.94 2.27 1.34
N HIS A 42 -6.17 3.45 0.78
CA HIS A 42 -6.53 4.65 1.54
C HIS A 42 -7.90 5.15 1.11
N PHE A 43 -8.89 4.93 1.95
CA PHE A 43 -10.28 5.36 1.72
C PHE A 43 -10.42 6.85 2.02
N HIS A 44 -10.26 7.66 0.99
CA HIS A 44 -10.13 9.12 1.04
C HIS A 44 -11.40 9.80 0.49
N ALA A 45 -11.68 11.01 0.97
CA ALA A 45 -12.63 11.93 0.34
C ALA A 45 -12.09 13.37 0.43
N ASP A 46 -12.27 14.19 -0.60
CA ASP A 46 -11.68 15.54 -0.65
C ASP A 46 -12.16 16.46 0.49
N TRP A 47 -13.43 16.33 0.86
CA TRP A 47 -14.05 17.14 1.92
C TRP A 47 -13.55 16.76 3.33
N CYS A 48 -12.95 15.59 3.49
CA CYS A 48 -12.54 15.04 4.78
C CYS A 48 -11.23 15.67 5.32
N PRO A 49 -11.27 16.42 6.44
CA PRO A 49 -10.07 17.07 6.99
C PRO A 49 -9.01 16.07 7.46
N THR A 50 -9.44 14.96 8.06
CA THR A 50 -8.52 13.88 8.50
C THR A 50 -7.80 13.24 7.32
N CYS A 51 -8.49 13.09 6.18
CA CYS A 51 -7.93 12.55 4.96
C CYS A 51 -6.85 13.47 4.43
N ARG A 52 -7.09 14.79 4.37
CA ARG A 52 -6.06 15.78 3.98
C ARG A 52 -4.84 15.75 4.90
N ALA A 53 -5.03 15.51 6.20
CA ALA A 53 -3.92 15.37 7.14
C ALA A 53 -3.11 14.09 6.88
N GLN A 54 -3.77 12.95 6.65
CA GLN A 54 -3.13 11.70 6.22
C GLN A 54 -2.39 11.89 4.89
N ASP A 55 -3.03 12.50 3.90
CA ASP A 55 -2.45 12.77 2.57
C ASP A 55 -1.16 13.57 2.69
N LYS A 56 -1.11 14.60 3.54
CA LYS A 56 0.11 15.39 3.76
C LYS A 56 1.27 14.52 4.26
N VAL A 57 0.99 13.63 5.20
CA VAL A 57 2.01 12.73 5.77
C VAL A 57 2.44 11.68 4.75
N LEU A 58 1.50 10.98 4.11
CA LEU A 58 1.76 9.93 3.14
C LEU A 58 2.51 10.47 1.90
N ASN A 59 2.14 11.65 1.41
CA ASN A 59 2.83 12.30 0.30
C ASN A 59 4.27 12.72 0.65
N SER A 60 4.58 12.96 1.92
CA SER A 60 5.97 13.25 2.34
C SER A 60 6.92 12.06 2.16
N TRP A 61 6.37 10.86 1.99
CA TRP A 61 7.10 9.62 1.72
C TRP A 61 7.03 9.17 0.27
N LYS A 62 6.32 9.89 -0.61
CA LYS A 62 6.22 9.53 -2.02
C LYS A 62 7.63 9.51 -2.64
N GLY A 63 8.00 8.40 -3.28
CA GLY A 63 9.34 8.25 -3.86
C GLY A 63 10.43 7.83 -2.86
N ASP A 64 10.13 7.67 -1.58
CA ASP A 64 11.08 7.16 -0.58
C ASP A 64 11.18 5.62 -0.67
N ALA A 65 12.33 5.12 -1.12
CA ALA A 65 12.65 3.70 -1.23
C ALA A 65 12.64 2.94 0.12
N SER A 66 12.73 3.65 1.25
CA SER A 66 12.66 3.05 2.58
C SER A 66 11.22 2.75 3.04
N VAL A 67 10.23 3.28 2.33
CA VAL A 67 8.81 3.14 2.63
C VAL A 67 8.21 2.16 1.61
N PRO A 68 7.70 1.00 2.05
CA PRO A 68 7.35 -0.09 1.14
C PRO A 68 6.03 0.17 0.39
N GLY A 69 6.02 -0.22 -0.87
CA GLY A 69 4.81 -0.63 -1.57
C GLY A 69 4.06 0.46 -2.32
N THR A 70 2.82 0.14 -2.70
CA THR A 70 1.92 1.04 -3.42
C THR A 70 0.76 1.45 -2.52
N LEU A 71 0.49 2.75 -2.43
CA LEU A 71 -0.72 3.28 -1.82
C LEU A 71 -1.75 3.61 -2.90
N LEU A 72 -2.90 2.96 -2.82
CA LEU A 72 -4.03 3.15 -3.72
C LEU A 72 -5.05 4.10 -3.07
N LEU A 73 -5.26 5.26 -3.69
CA LEU A 73 -6.27 6.23 -3.27
C LEU A 73 -7.65 5.73 -3.70
N VAL A 74 -8.43 5.27 -2.73
CA VAL A 74 -9.80 4.80 -2.93
C VAL A 74 -10.75 5.95 -2.67
N ASP A 75 -11.52 6.35 -3.68
CA ASP A 75 -12.60 7.32 -3.51
C ASP A 75 -13.69 6.73 -2.60
N TYR A 76 -13.74 7.23 -1.37
CA TYR A 76 -14.67 6.75 -0.35
C TYR A 76 -16.12 6.92 -0.80
N ASP A 77 -16.47 7.98 -1.53
CA ASP A 77 -17.87 8.25 -1.87
C ASP A 77 -18.34 7.37 -3.04
N LYS A 78 -17.43 7.01 -3.95
CA LYS A 78 -17.75 6.21 -5.15
C LYS A 78 -17.63 4.70 -4.96
N GLU A 79 -16.65 4.22 -4.20
CA GLU A 79 -16.31 2.80 -4.10
C GLU A 79 -17.21 2.01 -3.12
N ARG A 80 -18.53 2.11 -3.31
CA ARG A 80 -19.56 1.57 -2.40
C ARG A 80 -19.47 0.06 -2.21
N GLU A 81 -19.22 -0.67 -3.28
CA GLU A 81 -19.10 -2.13 -3.25
C GLU A 81 -17.88 -2.56 -2.45
N LEU A 82 -16.71 -2.01 -2.79
CA LEU A 82 -15.45 -2.31 -2.11
C LEU A 82 -15.53 -1.99 -0.62
N LYS A 83 -16.08 -0.82 -0.25
CA LYS A 83 -16.28 -0.46 1.16
C LYS A 83 -17.13 -1.49 1.89
N ARG A 84 -18.21 -1.97 1.27
CA ARG A 84 -19.09 -2.99 1.86
C ARG A 84 -18.34 -4.31 2.05
N GLN A 85 -17.62 -4.76 1.03
CA GLN A 85 -16.84 -6.01 1.07
C GLN A 85 -15.77 -5.97 2.16
N LEU A 86 -15.08 -4.84 2.33
CA LEU A 86 -13.99 -4.69 3.30
C LEU A 86 -14.44 -4.15 4.66
N GLY A 87 -15.74 -3.97 4.88
CA GLY A 87 -16.31 -3.47 6.13
C GLY A 87 -15.89 -2.04 6.49
N VAL A 88 -15.56 -1.20 5.51
CA VAL A 88 -15.12 0.18 5.73
C VAL A 88 -16.34 1.07 5.94
N ARG A 89 -16.45 1.64 7.15
CA ARG A 89 -17.60 2.46 7.58
C ARG A 89 -17.33 3.96 7.63
N THR A 90 -16.06 4.35 7.56
CA THR A 90 -15.62 5.75 7.66
C THR A 90 -14.53 6.03 6.64
N GLN A 91 -14.52 7.25 6.11
CA GLN A 91 -13.38 7.81 5.39
C GLN A 91 -12.15 7.84 6.31
N SER A 92 -10.97 8.16 5.76
CA SER A 92 -9.67 8.12 6.46
C SER A 92 -9.29 6.73 7.00
N THR A 93 -9.85 5.68 6.40
CA THR A 93 -9.46 4.29 6.70
C THR A 93 -8.30 3.89 5.81
N LEU A 94 -7.27 3.31 6.42
CA LEU A 94 -6.12 2.72 5.75
C LEU A 94 -6.10 1.22 6.01
N ILE A 95 -5.91 0.41 4.97
CA ILE A 95 -5.79 -1.05 5.09
C ILE A 95 -4.55 -1.50 4.34
N ALA A 96 -3.58 -2.07 5.04
CA ALA A 96 -2.30 -2.50 4.49
C ALA A 96 -2.27 -4.01 4.28
N TYR A 97 -1.84 -4.44 3.10
CA TYR A 97 -1.79 -5.83 2.69
C TYR A 97 -0.36 -6.25 2.29
N LYS A 98 -0.03 -7.51 2.57
CA LYS A 98 1.09 -8.24 1.95
C LYS A 98 0.51 -9.38 1.13
N GLY A 99 0.57 -9.28 -0.20
CA GLY A 99 -0.25 -10.14 -1.06
C GLY A 99 -1.73 -9.99 -0.70
N ALA A 100 -2.46 -11.10 -0.57
CA ALA A 100 -3.88 -11.07 -0.19
C ALA A 100 -4.12 -10.95 1.34
N VAL A 101 -3.07 -10.94 2.17
CA VAL A 101 -3.21 -10.97 3.64
C VAL A 101 -3.26 -9.55 4.18
N GLU A 102 -4.36 -9.18 4.85
CA GLU A 102 -4.46 -7.93 5.61
C GLU A 102 -3.48 -8.00 6.80
N LYS A 103 -2.55 -7.04 6.87
CA LYS A 103 -1.50 -6.98 7.89
C LYS A 103 -1.82 -5.98 8.99
N ALA A 104 -2.44 -4.86 8.63
CA ALA A 104 -2.81 -3.81 9.55
C ALA A 104 -3.95 -2.95 9.00
N ARG A 105 -4.68 -2.31 9.90
CA ARG A 105 -5.75 -1.36 9.59
C ARG A 105 -5.74 -0.21 10.59
N LEU A 106 -5.92 1.01 10.10
CA LEU A 106 -6.12 2.21 10.90
C LEU A 106 -7.34 2.97 10.38
N ALA A 107 -8.04 3.67 11.28
CA ALA A 107 -9.15 4.54 10.93
C ALA A 107 -9.00 5.88 11.67
N GLY A 108 -8.94 6.98 10.92
CA GLY A 108 -8.84 8.33 11.47
C GLY A 108 -7.48 8.72 12.05
N GLU A 109 -6.48 7.84 11.98
CA GLU A 109 -5.13 8.10 12.49
C GLU A 109 -4.37 9.10 11.60
N THR A 110 -3.63 10.03 12.21
CA THR A 110 -2.85 11.06 11.51
C THR A 110 -1.40 11.16 12.00
N ASP A 111 -1.05 10.46 13.08
CA ASP A 111 0.32 10.44 13.60
C ASP A 111 1.28 9.79 12.58
N PRO A 112 2.37 10.49 12.19
CA PRO A 112 3.32 9.94 11.22
C PRO A 112 3.99 8.63 11.64
N LYS A 113 4.19 8.38 12.94
CA LYS A 113 4.80 7.12 13.38
C LYS A 113 3.82 5.97 13.22
N ALA A 114 2.55 6.16 13.59
CA ALA A 114 1.51 5.16 13.41
C ALA A 114 1.25 4.84 11.93
N LEU A 115 1.18 5.87 11.08
CA LEU A 115 1.04 5.70 9.63
C LEU A 115 2.25 4.98 9.02
N ARG A 116 3.48 5.30 9.45
CA ARG A 116 4.68 4.59 9.01
C ARG A 116 4.66 3.12 9.46
N ALA A 117 4.26 2.85 10.70
CA ALA A 117 4.17 1.50 11.23
C ALA A 117 3.14 0.64 10.45
N LEU A 118 2.02 1.22 10.03
CA LEU A 118 1.04 0.54 9.18
C LEU A 118 1.67 0.12 7.84
N LEU A 119 2.38 1.02 7.15
CA LEU A 119 3.06 0.68 5.88
C LEU A 119 4.14 -0.38 6.11
N ASP A 120 4.96 -0.21 7.15
CA ASP A 120 6.05 -1.13 7.48
C ASP A 120 5.59 -2.54 7.89
N SER A 121 4.32 -2.71 8.30
CA SER A 121 3.73 -4.03 8.61
C SER A 121 3.67 -4.99 7.41
N THR A 122 3.91 -4.46 6.21
CA THR A 122 3.86 -5.19 4.94
C THR A 122 5.23 -5.46 4.33
N LYS A 123 6.32 -5.08 5.02
CA LYS A 123 7.69 -5.39 4.58
C LYS A 123 7.88 -6.89 4.37
#